data_AF-A0A957XVP5-F1
#
_entry.id   AF-A0A957XVP5-F1
#
_cell.length_a   1.000
_cell.length_b   1.000
_cell.length_c   1.000
_cell.angle_alpha   90.00
_cell.angle_beta   90.00
_cell.angle_gamma   90.00
#
_symmetry.space_group_name_H-M   'P 1'
#
loop_
_entity.id
_entity.type
_entity.pdbx_description
1 polymer ?
#
loop_
_entity_poly.entity_id
_entity_poly.type
_entity_poly.pdbx_seq_one_letter_code
_entity_poly.pdbx_strand_id
1 'polypeptide(L)'
;SATLKSIDAIAAINPAVVPSDYILEAEEDEPTAEEKIYEPDIIVLLTDGANSQGPNPLDAAQQAADRGIRVYTIGFGTSDPGQMICSQQQMGSDTFSGGFGGFGGGFGGGGGGNFRRFVVIDETTLRTVADMTGGAYFRAENADQLLDVFLNLPTQIVLQKQSLEISVLFSILGAIFVIAAV
;
A
#
# COMPACT_ATOMS: atom_id res chain seq x y z
N SER A 1 -0.97 -4.50 -8.56
CA SER A 1 -1.65 -4.12 -7.30
C SER A 1 -0.68 -3.32 -6.45
N ALA A 2 -1.15 -2.32 -5.69
CA ALA A 2 -0.29 -1.52 -4.80
C ALA A 2 0.27 -2.37 -3.65
N THR A 3 -0.59 -3.20 -3.03
CA THR A 3 -0.21 -4.08 -1.92
C THR A 3 0.90 -5.06 -2.30
N LEU A 4 0.83 -5.70 -3.48
CA LEU A 4 1.88 -6.63 -3.93
C LEU A 4 3.24 -5.94 -4.11
N LYS A 5 3.25 -4.74 -4.70
CA LYS A 5 4.48 -3.94 -4.83
C LYS A 5 5.05 -3.56 -3.47
N SER A 6 4.19 -3.28 -2.50
CA SER A 6 4.62 -2.99 -1.12
C SER A 6 5.21 -4.23 -0.45
N ILE A 7 4.65 -5.42 -0.68
CA ILE A 7 5.24 -6.68 -0.21
C ILE A 7 6.64 -6.86 -0.78
N ASP A 8 6.84 -6.65 -2.08
CA ASP A 8 8.16 -6.79 -2.71
C ASP A 8 9.16 -5.76 -2.18
N ALA A 9 8.70 -4.53 -1.90
CA ALA A 9 9.53 -3.50 -1.29
C ALA A 9 9.95 -3.86 0.14
N ILE A 10 9.07 -4.49 0.91
CA ILE A 10 9.38 -5.01 2.24
C ILE A 10 10.39 -6.16 2.13
N ALA A 11 10.15 -7.13 1.23
CA ALA A 11 11.01 -8.28 1.02
C ALA A 11 12.44 -7.89 0.59
N ALA A 12 12.61 -6.75 -0.08
CA ALA A 12 13.92 -6.22 -0.45
C ALA A 12 14.76 -5.76 0.76
N ILE A 13 14.14 -5.50 1.91
CA ILE A 13 14.77 -4.97 3.12
C ILE A 13 14.73 -6.00 4.26
N ASN A 14 13.58 -6.63 4.48
CA ASN A 14 13.36 -7.66 5.49
C ASN A 14 13.39 -9.06 4.85
N PRO A 15 14.48 -9.84 5.03
CA PRO A 15 14.58 -11.19 4.47
C PRO A 15 13.62 -12.20 5.11
N ALA A 16 12.94 -11.86 6.21
CA ALA A 16 11.88 -12.68 6.78
C ALA A 16 10.60 -12.68 5.92
N VAL A 17 10.42 -11.65 5.08
CA VAL A 17 9.25 -11.54 4.19
C VAL A 17 9.58 -12.14 2.83
N VAL A 18 8.78 -13.13 2.42
CA VAL A 18 8.89 -13.76 1.09
C VAL A 18 8.36 -12.79 0.01
N PRO A 19 9.02 -12.61 -1.15
CA PRO A 19 8.49 -11.78 -2.25
C PRO A 19 7.14 -12.27 -2.80
N SER A 20 6.37 -11.38 -3.45
CA SER A 20 5.01 -11.71 -3.93
C SER A 20 4.97 -12.68 -5.12
N ASP A 21 6.06 -12.79 -5.88
CA ASP A 21 6.18 -13.72 -7.02
C ASP A 21 6.21 -15.21 -6.59
N TYR A 22 6.41 -15.49 -5.31
CA TYR A 22 6.37 -16.83 -4.75
C TYR A 22 4.98 -17.15 -4.21
N ILE A 23 4.42 -18.27 -4.66
CA ILE A 23 3.20 -18.85 -4.10
C ILE A 23 3.58 -19.52 -2.78
N LEU A 24 3.04 -18.98 -1.68
CA LEU A 24 3.08 -19.67 -0.40
C LEU A 24 1.98 -20.73 -0.44
N GLU A 25 2.34 -21.99 -0.22
CA GLU A 25 1.35 -23.02 0.01
C GLU A 25 0.69 -22.68 1.35
N ALA A 26 -0.63 -22.48 1.34
CA ALA A 26 -1.37 -22.26 2.58
C ALA A 26 -1.17 -23.49 3.46
N GLU A 27 -0.54 -23.32 4.63
CA GLU A 27 -0.44 -24.42 5.58
C GLU A 27 -1.88 -24.76 6.02
N GLU A 28 -2.26 -26.05 5.97
CA GLU A 28 -3.61 -26.51 6.30
C GLU A 28 -4.04 -26.19 7.75
N ASP A 29 -3.09 -25.74 8.57
CA ASP A 29 -3.22 -25.39 9.99
C ASP A 29 -2.86 -23.91 10.24
N GLU A 30 -3.28 -23.00 9.34
CA GLU A 30 -3.10 -21.55 9.53
C GLU A 30 -3.60 -21.12 10.92
N PRO A 31 -2.75 -20.48 11.75
CA PRO A 31 -3.14 -20.06 13.09
C PRO A 31 -4.30 -19.08 13.00
N THR A 32 -5.23 -19.18 13.96
CA THR A 32 -6.30 -18.18 14.11
C THR A 32 -5.69 -16.78 14.20
N ALA A 33 -6.42 -15.73 13.77
CA ALA A 33 -5.90 -14.36 13.75
C ALA A 33 -5.34 -13.87 15.11
N GLU A 34 -5.74 -14.50 16.22
CA GLU A 34 -5.26 -14.23 17.58
C GLU A 34 -3.89 -14.86 17.90
N GLU A 35 -3.48 -15.90 17.16
CA GLU A 35 -2.22 -16.63 17.35
C GLU A 35 -1.19 -16.33 16.23
N LYS A 36 -1.59 -15.58 15.21
CA LYS A 36 -0.73 -15.20 14.08
C LYS A 36 0.36 -14.23 14.53
N ILE A 37 1.62 -14.66 14.39
CA ILE A 37 2.78 -13.80 14.62
C ILE A 37 2.94 -12.89 13.40
N TYR A 38 2.83 -11.59 13.63
CA TYR A 38 2.97 -10.58 12.58
C TYR A 38 4.40 -10.07 12.48
N GLU A 39 4.83 -9.79 11.26
CA GLU A 39 6.05 -9.04 11.01
C GLU A 39 5.89 -7.58 11.50
N PRO A 40 7.00 -6.93 11.91
CA PRO A 40 6.96 -5.53 12.32
C PRO A 40 6.57 -4.59 11.15
N ASP A 41 6.75 -5.04 9.91
CA ASP A 41 6.45 -4.27 8.71
C ASP A 41 4.94 -4.13 8.49
N ILE A 42 4.52 -2.92 8.12
CA ILE A 42 3.12 -2.59 7.87
C ILE A 42 2.97 -1.88 6.53
N ILE A 43 1.80 -2.05 5.91
CA ILE A 43 1.42 -1.34 4.69
C ILE A 43 0.31 -0.37 5.06
N VAL A 44 0.44 0.90 4.68
CA VAL A 44 -0.65 1.88 4.76
C VAL A 44 -1.13 2.16 3.33
N LEU A 45 -2.35 1.71 3.03
CA LEU A 45 -2.99 1.85 1.73
C LEU A 45 -3.97 3.01 1.74
N LEU A 46 -3.65 4.09 1.04
CA LEU A 46 -4.55 5.23 0.80
C LEU A 46 -5.23 5.08 -0.57
N THR A 47 -6.56 5.16 -0.61
CA THR A 47 -7.32 5.11 -1.88
C THR A 47 -8.58 5.96 -1.84
N ASP A 48 -8.96 6.51 -2.99
CA ASP A 48 -10.12 7.37 -3.20
C ASP A 48 -11.30 6.67 -3.88
N GLY A 49 -11.20 5.37 -4.16
CA GLY A 49 -12.20 4.68 -4.95
C GLY A 49 -12.09 3.16 -4.97
N ALA A 50 -13.02 2.55 -5.69
CA ALA A 50 -13.00 1.11 -5.97
C ALA A 50 -11.82 0.72 -6.88
N ASN A 51 -11.34 -0.51 -6.73
CA ASN A 51 -10.31 -1.06 -7.60
C ASN A 51 -10.80 -1.10 -9.06
N SER A 52 -10.08 -0.42 -9.96
CA SER A 52 -10.46 -0.30 -11.37
C SER A 52 -9.55 -1.04 -12.34
N GLN A 53 -8.35 -1.43 -11.92
CA GLN A 53 -7.36 -2.13 -12.74
C GLN A 53 -6.43 -3.00 -11.89
N GLY A 54 -5.97 -4.12 -12.46
CA GLY A 54 -5.03 -5.02 -11.83
C GLY A 54 -5.68 -6.17 -11.03
N PRO A 55 -4.88 -6.92 -10.25
CA PRO A 55 -5.35 -8.07 -9.46
C PRO A 55 -6.44 -7.68 -8.46
N ASN A 56 -7.25 -8.65 -8.05
CA ASN A 56 -8.26 -8.45 -7.03
C ASN A 56 -7.59 -7.99 -5.71
N PRO A 57 -8.08 -6.92 -5.06
CA PRO A 57 -7.53 -6.45 -3.79
C PRO A 57 -7.58 -7.50 -2.67
N LEU A 58 -8.58 -8.39 -2.68
CA LEU A 58 -8.69 -9.46 -1.69
C LEU A 58 -7.57 -10.51 -1.86
N ASP A 59 -7.23 -10.87 -3.09
CA ASP A 59 -6.13 -11.81 -3.35
C ASP A 59 -4.79 -11.21 -2.89
N ALA A 60 -4.60 -9.90 -3.11
CA ALA A 60 -3.40 -9.21 -2.65
C ALA A 60 -3.36 -9.04 -1.12
N ALA A 61 -4.53 -8.91 -0.48
CA ALA A 61 -4.64 -8.89 0.98
C ALA A 61 -4.36 -10.25 1.60
N GLN A 62 -4.82 -11.34 0.96
CA GLN A 62 -4.49 -12.69 1.38
C GLN A 62 -2.97 -12.89 1.35
N GLN A 63 -2.31 -12.51 0.26
CA GLN A 63 -0.84 -12.61 0.17
C GLN A 63 -0.10 -11.80 1.25
N ALA A 64 -0.64 -10.65 1.66
CA ALA A 64 -0.09 -9.88 2.76
C ALA A 64 -0.31 -10.60 4.10
N ALA A 65 -1.51 -11.15 4.31
CA ALA A 65 -1.85 -11.92 5.51
C ALA A 65 -0.96 -13.16 5.65
N ASP A 66 -0.74 -13.93 4.58
CA ASP A 66 0.11 -15.13 4.58
C ASP A 66 1.56 -14.82 4.99
N ARG A 67 2.01 -13.57 4.75
CA ARG A 67 3.34 -13.08 5.11
C ARG A 67 3.39 -12.40 6.48
N GLY A 68 2.28 -12.42 7.23
CA GLY A 68 2.17 -11.74 8.51
C GLY A 68 2.27 -10.21 8.41
N ILE A 69 1.95 -9.62 7.25
CA ILE A 69 2.00 -8.18 7.02
C ILE A 69 0.62 -7.56 7.21
N ARG A 70 0.52 -6.60 8.13
CA ARG A 70 -0.72 -5.85 8.36
C ARG A 70 -0.91 -4.77 7.30
N VAL A 71 -2.14 -4.65 6.80
CA VAL A 71 -2.53 -3.60 5.85
C VAL A 71 -3.56 -2.68 6.50
N TYR A 72 -3.18 -1.43 6.74
CA TYR A 72 -4.08 -0.37 7.19
C TYR A 72 -4.64 0.36 5.98
N THR A 73 -5.95 0.42 5.85
CA THR A 73 -6.60 1.02 4.68
C THR A 73 -7.21 2.37 5.05
N ILE A 74 -6.97 3.39 4.22
CA ILE A 74 -7.50 4.74 4.38
C ILE A 74 -8.33 5.08 3.14
N GLY A 75 -9.65 5.14 3.31
CA GLY A 75 -10.56 5.63 2.28
C GLY A 75 -10.60 7.16 2.31
N PHE A 76 -10.12 7.80 1.25
CA PHE A 76 -10.09 9.26 1.14
C PHE A 76 -11.15 9.79 0.19
N GLY A 77 -12.06 10.64 0.68
CA GLY A 77 -13.04 11.29 -0.16
C GLY A 77 -14.35 11.59 0.56
N THR A 78 -15.27 12.21 -0.18
CA THR A 78 -16.55 12.71 0.34
C THR A 78 -17.69 11.74 0.00
N SER A 79 -18.60 11.51 0.94
CA SER A 79 -19.88 10.82 0.68
C SER A 79 -20.88 11.70 -0.08
N ASP A 80 -20.64 13.01 -0.14
CA ASP A 80 -21.39 13.93 -0.98
C ASP A 80 -20.68 14.06 -2.35
N PRO A 81 -21.26 13.54 -3.44
CA PRO A 81 -20.69 13.60 -4.77
C PRO A 81 -20.60 15.05 -5.28
N GLY A 82 -19.54 15.75 -4.87
CA GLY A 82 -19.15 17.03 -5.44
C GLY A 82 -18.77 16.89 -6.92
N GLN A 83 -18.99 17.93 -7.72
CA GLN A 83 -18.44 17.97 -9.08
C GLN A 83 -16.92 17.86 -8.97
N MET A 84 -16.30 16.97 -9.78
CA MET A 84 -14.85 16.97 -9.91
C MET A 84 -14.39 18.38 -10.30
N ILE A 85 -13.51 18.96 -9.50
CA ILE A 85 -13.01 20.34 -9.69
C ILE A 85 -12.19 20.45 -10.99
N CYS A 86 -11.69 19.33 -11.50
CA CYS A 86 -10.99 19.27 -12.77
C CYS A 86 -11.95 19.59 -13.92
N SER A 87 -11.84 20.79 -14.48
CA SER A 87 -12.49 21.09 -15.76
C SER A 87 -11.79 20.34 -16.90
N GLN A 88 -12.49 20.11 -18.02
CA GLN A 88 -11.87 19.53 -19.23
C GLN A 88 -10.60 20.28 -19.68
N GLN A 89 -10.43 21.56 -19.30
CA GLN A 89 -9.22 22.33 -19.61
C GLN A 89 -8.02 21.95 -18.73
N GLN A 90 -8.22 21.36 -17.55
CA GLN A 90 -7.15 20.99 -16.60
C GLN A 90 -6.65 19.56 -16.77
N MET A 91 -7.46 18.67 -17.35
CA MET A 91 -7.06 17.28 -17.66
C MET A 91 -6.24 17.15 -18.95
N GLY A 92 -5.90 18.27 -19.61
CA GLY A 92 -5.18 18.29 -20.88
C GLY A 92 -6.12 18.04 -22.06
N SER A 93 -6.17 19.00 -22.98
CA SER A 93 -6.77 18.85 -24.31
C SER A 93 -6.10 17.76 -25.15
N ASP A 94 -5.08 17.10 -24.64
CA ASP A 94 -4.19 16.23 -25.41
C ASP A 94 -4.74 14.80 -25.41
N THR A 95 -5.65 14.48 -24.48
CA THR A 95 -6.40 13.21 -24.48
C THR A 95 -7.69 13.28 -25.32
N PHE A 96 -8.19 14.48 -25.64
CA PHE A 96 -9.47 14.65 -26.36
C PHE A 96 -9.46 15.65 -27.54
N SER A 97 -8.35 16.32 -27.82
CA SER A 97 -8.25 17.41 -28.80
C SER A 97 -6.88 17.49 -29.52
N GLY A 98 -5.92 16.59 -29.26
CA GLY A 98 -4.57 16.71 -29.82
C GLY A 98 -3.92 15.39 -30.25
N GLY A 99 -4.30 14.88 -31.43
CA GLY A 99 -3.42 14.09 -32.31
C GLY A 99 -2.69 12.87 -31.72
N PHE A 100 -3.42 11.77 -31.47
CA PHE A 100 -2.82 10.43 -31.54
C PHE A 100 -2.99 9.89 -32.96
N GLY A 101 -1.87 9.58 -33.60
CA GLY A 101 -1.73 9.46 -35.05
C GLY A 101 -2.61 8.41 -35.75
N GLY A 102 -3.01 8.76 -36.97
CA GLY A 102 -2.84 7.90 -38.15
C GLY A 102 -3.74 6.68 -38.35
N PHE A 103 -4.61 6.29 -37.42
CA PHE A 103 -5.53 5.17 -37.66
C PHE A 103 -6.94 5.65 -37.98
N GLY A 104 -7.20 5.75 -39.29
CA GLY A 104 -8.52 6.01 -39.85
C GLY A 104 -9.52 4.95 -39.42
N GLY A 105 -10.60 5.39 -38.77
CA GLY A 105 -11.74 4.57 -38.37
C GLY A 105 -12.62 5.36 -37.42
N GLY A 106 -13.73 5.89 -37.93
CA GLY A 106 -14.58 6.81 -37.21
C GLY A 106 -15.10 6.29 -35.87
N PHE A 107 -14.90 7.09 -34.84
CA PHE A 107 -15.83 7.16 -33.72
C PHE A 107 -16.49 8.54 -33.78
N GLY A 108 -17.71 8.56 -34.35
CA GLY A 108 -18.60 9.71 -34.34
C GLY A 108 -18.76 10.24 -32.91
N GLY A 109 -18.84 11.54 -32.71
CA GLY A 109 -19.91 12.38 -33.23
C GLY A 109 -20.95 12.55 -32.13
N GLY A 110 -20.98 13.74 -31.52
CA GLY A 110 -22.08 14.23 -30.69
C GLY A 110 -22.23 13.57 -29.32
N GLY A 111 -21.93 14.30 -28.26
CA GLY A 111 -22.33 13.87 -26.92
C GLY A 111 -21.80 14.79 -25.83
N GLY A 112 -22.58 15.82 -25.48
CA GLY A 112 -22.48 16.50 -24.19
C GLY A 112 -22.89 15.55 -23.05
N GLY A 113 -22.08 14.52 -22.82
CA GLY A 113 -22.23 13.57 -21.73
C GLY A 113 -21.52 14.11 -20.51
N ASN A 114 -22.28 14.48 -19.49
CA ASN A 114 -21.80 14.68 -18.13
C ASN A 114 -20.89 13.51 -17.72
N PHE A 115 -19.56 13.73 -17.68
CA PHE A 115 -18.61 12.84 -17.01
C PHE A 115 -18.76 12.94 -15.49
N ARG A 116 -19.98 12.72 -14.98
CA ARG A 116 -20.24 12.55 -13.55
C ARG A 116 -19.89 11.12 -13.18
N ARG A 117 -18.63 10.74 -13.36
CA ARG A 117 -18.11 9.53 -12.71
C ARG A 117 -17.84 9.94 -11.27
N PHE A 118 -18.88 9.83 -10.44
CA PHE A 118 -18.69 9.87 -9.00
C PHE A 118 -17.89 8.62 -8.65
N VAL A 119 -16.63 8.82 -8.27
CA VAL A 119 -15.81 7.75 -7.73
C VAL A 119 -16.33 7.52 -6.33
N VAL A 120 -17.03 6.40 -6.15
CA VAL A 120 -17.53 5.97 -4.84
C VAL A 120 -16.46 5.09 -4.22
N ILE A 121 -16.13 5.38 -2.97
CA ILE A 121 -15.19 4.58 -2.17
C ILE A 121 -15.84 3.23 -1.88
N ASP A 122 -15.15 2.14 -2.22
CA ASP A 122 -15.56 0.79 -1.86
C ASP A 122 -15.10 0.47 -0.43
N GLU A 123 -15.81 1.01 0.55
CA GLU A 123 -15.49 0.80 1.97
C GLU A 123 -15.55 -0.68 2.37
N THR A 124 -16.45 -1.44 1.76
CA THR A 124 -16.66 -2.86 2.13
C THR A 124 -15.39 -3.64 1.81
N THR A 125 -14.85 -3.46 0.61
CA THR A 125 -13.59 -4.11 0.23
C THR A 125 -12.43 -3.63 1.09
N LEU A 126 -12.34 -2.33 1.39
CA LEU A 126 -11.24 -1.80 2.21
C LEU A 126 -11.24 -2.29 3.66
N ARG A 127 -12.42 -2.44 4.26
CA ARG A 127 -12.57 -3.04 5.59
C ARG A 127 -12.17 -4.51 5.55
N THR A 128 -12.65 -5.28 4.58
CA THR A 128 -12.28 -6.68 4.43
C THR A 128 -10.76 -6.87 4.29
N VAL A 129 -10.09 -6.02 3.50
CA VAL A 129 -8.62 -6.05 3.37
C VAL A 129 -7.91 -5.79 4.71
N ALA A 130 -8.37 -4.79 5.47
CA ALA A 130 -7.80 -4.49 6.77
C ALA A 130 -8.03 -5.63 7.76
N ASP A 131 -9.26 -6.14 7.84
CA ASP A 131 -9.65 -7.20 8.77
C ASP A 131 -8.92 -8.51 8.47
N MET A 132 -8.81 -8.89 7.20
CA MET A 132 -8.07 -10.11 6.77
C MET A 132 -6.60 -10.09 7.18
N THR A 133 -5.99 -8.90 7.25
CA THR A 133 -4.55 -8.74 7.52
C THR A 133 -4.26 -8.36 8.96
N GLY A 134 -5.27 -8.22 9.82
CA GLY A 134 -5.11 -7.73 11.20
C GLY A 134 -4.76 -6.24 11.30
N GLY A 135 -5.05 -5.47 10.26
CA GLY A 135 -4.96 -4.01 10.24
C GLY A 135 -6.25 -3.33 10.69
N ALA A 136 -6.40 -2.05 10.35
CA ALA A 136 -7.61 -1.28 10.62
C ALA A 136 -7.96 -0.37 9.43
N TYR A 137 -9.27 -0.18 9.23
CA TYR A 137 -9.80 0.76 8.24
C TYR A 137 -10.02 2.14 8.86
N PHE A 138 -9.63 3.18 8.13
CA PHE A 138 -9.86 4.58 8.44
C PHE A 138 -10.53 5.29 7.28
N ARG A 139 -11.32 6.31 7.61
CA ARG A 139 -11.95 7.20 6.62
C ARG A 139 -11.47 8.62 6.87
N ALA A 140 -11.10 9.32 5.80
CA ALA A 140 -10.71 10.72 5.86
C ALA A 140 -11.37 11.51 4.72
N GLU A 141 -12.05 12.61 5.06
CA GLU A 141 -12.77 13.44 4.08
C GLU A 141 -11.99 14.72 3.72
N ASN A 142 -11.00 15.08 4.52
CA ASN A 142 -10.17 16.28 4.34
C ASN A 142 -8.72 16.05 4.83
N ALA A 143 -7.85 17.01 4.55
CA ALA A 143 -6.43 16.93 4.87
C ALA A 143 -6.17 16.83 6.38
N ASP A 144 -6.95 17.54 7.21
CA ASP A 144 -6.79 17.54 8.66
C ASP A 144 -7.13 16.17 9.26
N GLN A 145 -8.23 15.56 8.81
CA GLN A 145 -8.60 14.19 9.20
C GLN A 145 -7.59 13.15 8.72
N LEU A 146 -7.07 13.32 7.50
CA LEU A 146 -6.04 12.42 6.98
C LEU A 146 -4.77 12.48 7.84
N LEU A 147 -4.35 13.68 8.23
CA LEU A 147 -3.23 13.89 9.13
C LEU A 147 -3.48 13.25 10.49
N ASP A 148 -4.68 13.44 11.05
CA ASP A 148 -5.07 12.84 12.33
C ASP A 148 -5.02 11.30 12.29
N VAL A 149 -5.48 10.69 11.19
CA VAL A 149 -5.35 9.25 10.97
C VAL A 149 -3.89 8.83 11.00
N PHE A 150 -3.00 9.50 10.26
CA PHE A 150 -1.57 9.16 10.22
C PHE A 150 -0.89 9.31 11.59
N LEU A 151 -1.26 10.33 12.37
CA LEU A 151 -0.69 10.56 13.70
C LEU A 151 -1.16 9.53 14.73
N ASN A 152 -2.36 8.98 14.56
CA ASN A 152 -2.95 8.01 15.48
C ASN A 152 -2.87 6.56 14.97
N LEU A 153 -2.07 6.27 13.93
CA LEU A 153 -1.89 4.90 13.47
C LEU A 153 -1.34 4.02 14.62
N PRO A 154 -1.88 2.80 14.80
CA PRO A 154 -1.40 1.91 15.85
C PRO A 154 0.08 1.58 15.65
N THR A 155 0.91 1.95 16.63
CA THR A 155 2.31 1.53 16.68
C THR A 155 2.40 0.25 17.49
N GLN A 156 2.68 -0.87 16.83
CA GLN A 156 2.93 -2.14 17.51
C GLN A 156 4.43 -2.33 17.68
N ILE A 157 4.85 -2.66 18.90
CA ILE A 157 6.24 -2.96 19.21
C ILE A 157 6.44 -4.47 19.09
N VAL A 158 7.23 -4.90 18.11
CA VAL A 158 7.65 -6.31 17.95
C VAL A 158 9.12 -6.41 18.32
N LEU A 159 9.49 -7.43 19.11
CA LEU A 159 10.88 -7.70 19.46
C LEU A 159 11.52 -8.55 18.36
N GLN A 160 12.40 -7.94 17.56
CA GLN A 160 13.19 -8.65 16.56
C GLN A 160 14.61 -8.90 17.08
N LYS A 161 15.06 -10.16 17.07
CA LYS A 161 16.46 -10.50 17.39
C LYS A 161 17.32 -10.28 16.15
N GLN A 162 18.10 -9.20 16.13
CA GLN A 162 19.10 -8.97 15.09
C GLN A 162 20.49 -9.32 15.59
N SER A 163 21.26 -10.06 14.78
CA SER A 163 22.66 -10.34 15.04
C SER A 163 23.52 -9.16 14.60
N LEU A 164 24.03 -8.38 15.56
CA LEU A 164 24.98 -7.31 15.30
C LEU A 164 26.42 -7.85 15.35
N GLU A 165 27.23 -7.52 14.35
CA GLU A 165 28.65 -7.87 14.35
C GLU A 165 29.43 -6.89 15.25
N ILE A 166 30.03 -7.40 16.32
CA ILE A 166 30.84 -6.60 17.27
C ILE A 166 32.29 -6.45 16.78
N SER A 167 32.65 -7.13 15.68
CA SER A 167 34.00 -7.19 15.08
C SER A 167 34.59 -5.80 14.84
N VAL A 168 33.79 -4.88 14.29
CA VAL A 168 34.19 -3.49 14.02
C VAL A 168 34.68 -2.78 15.28
N LEU A 169 34.01 -2.99 16.41
CA LEU A 169 34.36 -2.36 17.68
C LEU A 169 35.72 -2.89 18.19
N PHE A 170 35.95 -4.20 18.07
CA PHE A 170 37.25 -4.82 18.37
C PHE A 170 38.35 -4.36 17.41
N SER A 171 38.06 -4.20 16.12
CA SER A 171 39.02 -3.71 15.13
C SER A 171 39.44 -2.26 15.39
N ILE A 172 38.50 -1.38 15.71
CA ILE A 172 38.78 0.02 16.09
C ILE A 172 39.63 0.05 17.36
N LEU A 173 39.22 -0.71 18.38
CA LEU A 173 39.93 -0.76 19.65
C LEU A 173 41.36 -1.31 19.49
N GLY A 174 41.56 -2.34 18.66
CA GLY A 174 42.88 -2.86 18.31
C GLY A 174 43.75 -1.82 17.59
N ALA A 175 43.18 -1.08 16.63
CA ALA A 175 43.90 -0.01 15.93
C ALA A 175 44.36 1.11 16.88
N ILE A 176 43.51 1.50 17.85
CA ILE A 176 43.86 2.47 18.89
C ILE A 176 45.04 1.96 19.73
N PHE A 177 45.02 0.70 20.15
CA PHE A 177 46.13 0.11 20.91
C PHE A 177 47.45 0.11 20.12
N VAL A 178 47.41 -0.18 18.82
CA VAL A 178 48.61 -0.14 17.96
C VAL A 178 49.17 1.28 17.86
N ILE A 179 48.31 2.30 17.71
CA ILE A 179 48.75 3.70 17.64
C ILE A 179 49.34 4.16 18.98
N ALA A 180 48.72 3.79 20.11
CA ALA A 180 49.19 4.19 21.43
C ALA A 180 50.49 3.48 21.88
N ALA A 181 50.86 2.38 21.22
CA ALA A 181 52.09 1.64 21.51
C ALA A 181 53.34 2.23 20.82
N VAL A 182 53.16 3.19 19.90
CA VAL A 182 54.23 3.92 19.18
C VAL A 182 54.50 5.26 19.86
#